data_AF-A0AAU0VSB6-F1
#
_entry.id   AF-A0AAU0VSB6-F1
#
_cell.length_a   1.000
_cell.length_b   1.000
_cell.length_c   1.000
_cell.angle_alpha   90.00
_cell.angle_beta   90.00
_cell.angle_gamma   90.00
#
_symmetry.space_group_name_H-M   'P 1'
#
loop_
_entity.id
_entity.type
_entity.pdbx_description
1 polymer ?
#
loop_
_entity_poly.entity_id
_entity_poly.type
_entity_poly.pdbx_seq_one_letter_code
_entity_poly.pdbx_strand_id
1 'polypeptide(L)'
;MNHFSHRPADPGEDAEPRTRPLEPGSRPDLEAALEAVNRDLAATLPDAGPMRLMLTPSHDEDVPDQYHAALPDGRWHDGVTDPVAADVADAAQETVQAVLWQVWPVCPEHRSGVHADAGADERAVWWCRVGESHELCEVGELAQTLPGRQRRALRRKERGREG
;
A
#
# COMPACT_ATOMS: atom_id res chain seq x y z
N MET A 1 38.88 -35.74 12.35
CA MET A 1 39.46 -34.75 11.41
C MET A 1 38.37 -34.36 10.41
N ASN A 2 37.76 -33.19 10.56
CA ASN A 2 36.81 -32.66 9.57
C ASN A 2 37.55 -31.62 8.73
N HIS A 3 37.76 -31.94 7.45
CA HIS A 3 38.26 -30.98 6.47
C HIS A 3 37.12 -30.01 6.11
N PHE A 4 37.17 -28.81 6.68
CA PHE A 4 36.42 -27.67 6.15
C PHE A 4 37.24 -27.09 4.99
N SER A 5 36.79 -27.32 3.77
CA SER A 5 37.32 -26.63 2.59
C SER A 5 36.73 -25.22 2.55
N HIS A 6 37.51 -24.22 2.92
CA HIS A 6 37.17 -22.83 2.65
C HIS A 6 37.36 -22.58 1.15
N ARG A 7 36.26 -22.41 0.42
CA ARG A 7 36.29 -21.79 -0.90
C ARG A 7 36.31 -20.27 -0.67
N PRO A 8 37.27 -19.50 -1.23
CA PRO A 8 37.20 -18.04 -1.18
C PRO A 8 35.99 -17.59 -1.99
N ALA A 9 35.21 -16.64 -1.46
CA ALA A 9 34.19 -15.94 -2.23
C ALA A 9 34.88 -15.10 -3.31
N ASP A 10 34.41 -15.24 -4.54
CA ASP A 10 34.82 -14.40 -5.68
C ASP A 10 34.23 -13.00 -5.46
N PRO A 11 35.01 -11.90 -5.50
CA PRO A 11 34.47 -10.56 -5.37
C PRO A 11 33.96 -10.11 -6.76
N GLY A 12 32.81 -10.65 -7.15
CA GLY A 12 32.15 -10.30 -8.41
C GLY A 12 30.65 -10.57 -8.34
N GLU A 13 29.88 -9.50 -8.13
CA GLU A 13 28.47 -9.36 -8.54
C GLU A 13 27.38 -10.11 -7.76
N ASP A 14 27.33 -9.93 -6.44
CA ASP A 14 26.07 -10.04 -5.68
C ASP A 14 25.62 -8.63 -5.26
N ALA A 15 25.16 -7.83 -6.22
CA ALA A 15 24.44 -6.61 -5.85
C ALA A 15 23.09 -7.06 -5.27
N GLU A 16 22.94 -7.08 -3.93
CA GLU A 16 21.64 -7.30 -3.28
C GLU A 16 20.56 -6.53 -4.04
N PRO A 17 19.40 -7.15 -4.33
CA PRO A 17 18.40 -6.53 -5.18
C PRO A 17 17.98 -5.23 -4.52
N ARG A 18 18.35 -4.12 -5.15
CA ARG A 18 18.11 -2.79 -4.58
C ARG A 18 16.66 -2.44 -4.87
N THR A 19 15.86 -2.45 -3.82
CA THR A 19 14.51 -1.88 -3.84
C THR A 19 14.59 -0.46 -4.40
N ARG A 20 13.84 -0.20 -5.46
CA ARG A 20 13.85 1.08 -6.20
C ARG A 20 12.42 1.54 -6.48
N PRO A 21 12.18 2.84 -6.69
CA PRO A 21 10.88 3.31 -7.15
C PRO A 21 10.50 2.60 -8.45
N LEU A 22 9.21 2.29 -8.58
CA LEU A 22 8.70 1.73 -9.83
C LEU A 22 8.83 2.76 -10.95
N GLU A 23 9.28 2.31 -12.13
CA GLU A 23 9.40 3.16 -13.31
C GLU A 23 8.00 3.57 -13.81
N PRO A 24 7.75 4.87 -14.05
CA PRO A 24 6.45 5.35 -14.49
C PRO A 24 5.95 4.66 -15.76
N GLY A 25 4.69 4.21 -15.74
CA GLY A 25 4.03 3.55 -16.88
C GLY A 25 4.43 2.09 -17.09
N SER A 26 5.28 1.52 -16.25
CA SER A 26 5.62 0.08 -16.32
C SER A 26 4.47 -0.80 -15.83
N ARG A 27 3.72 -0.35 -14.83
CA ARG A 27 2.51 -1.00 -14.29
C ARG A 27 1.43 0.05 -14.02
N PRO A 28 0.77 0.58 -15.06
CA PRO A 28 -0.24 1.63 -14.91
C PRO A 28 -1.44 1.17 -14.06
N ASP A 29 -1.72 -0.13 -14.04
CA ASP A 29 -2.70 -0.78 -13.17
C ASP A 29 -2.37 -0.58 -11.68
N LEU A 30 -1.13 -0.85 -11.28
CA LEU A 30 -0.69 -0.72 -9.89
C LEU A 30 -0.50 0.74 -9.47
N GLU A 31 -0.06 1.59 -10.39
CA GLU A 31 0.03 3.03 -10.17
C GLU A 31 -1.36 3.63 -9.89
N ALA A 32 -2.38 3.25 -10.66
CA ALA A 32 -3.75 3.69 -10.44
C ALA A 32 -4.32 3.18 -9.10
N ALA A 33 -4.01 1.92 -8.74
CA ALA A 33 -4.38 1.38 -7.44
C ALA A 33 -3.75 2.16 -6.28
N LEU A 34 -2.46 2.47 -6.38
CA LEU A 34 -1.76 3.27 -5.37
C LEU A 34 -2.28 4.72 -5.31
N GLU A 35 -2.66 5.32 -6.44
CA GLU A 35 -3.29 6.64 -6.46
C GLU A 35 -4.62 6.62 -5.69
N ALA A 36 -5.43 5.57 -5.86
CA ALA A 36 -6.66 5.40 -5.10
C ALA A 36 -6.38 5.30 -3.58
N VAL A 37 -5.43 4.47 -3.17
CA VAL A 37 -4.96 4.39 -1.77
C VAL A 37 -4.51 5.76 -1.25
N ASN A 38 -3.76 6.52 -2.06
CA ASN A 38 -3.26 7.84 -1.69
C ASN A 38 -4.38 8.87 -1.52
N ARG A 39 -5.50 8.76 -2.25
CA ARG A 39 -6.70 9.58 -1.99
C ARG A 39 -7.28 9.29 -0.61
N ASP A 40 -7.35 8.03 -0.21
CA ASP A 40 -7.85 7.64 1.12
C ASP A 40 -6.92 8.07 2.26
N LEU A 41 -5.61 7.91 2.07
CA LEU A 41 -4.60 8.44 2.99
C LEU A 41 -4.73 9.96 3.14
N ALA A 42 -4.83 10.70 2.04
CA ALA A 42 -4.98 12.15 2.10
C ALA A 42 -6.25 12.59 2.83
N ALA A 43 -7.32 11.79 2.76
CA ALA A 43 -8.59 12.06 3.41
C ALA A 43 -8.59 11.74 4.90
N THR A 44 -7.86 10.70 5.33
CA THR A 44 -8.00 10.12 6.68
C THR A 44 -6.72 10.15 7.52
N LEU A 45 -5.55 10.15 6.89
CA LEU A 45 -4.24 10.20 7.52
C LEU A 45 -3.29 11.15 6.75
N PRO A 46 -3.63 12.46 6.65
CA PRO A 46 -2.91 13.40 5.78
C PRO A 46 -1.44 13.60 6.14
N ASP A 47 -1.06 13.33 7.39
CA ASP A 47 0.32 13.51 7.88
C ASP A 47 1.26 12.39 7.42
N ALA A 48 0.73 11.25 6.96
CA ALA A 48 1.55 10.17 6.38
C ALA A 48 2.17 10.56 5.04
N GLY A 49 1.55 11.49 4.30
CA GLY A 49 1.92 11.84 2.93
C GLY A 49 1.59 10.74 1.91
N PRO A 50 1.78 11.02 0.61
CA PRO A 50 1.48 10.05 -0.44
C PRO A 50 2.56 8.96 -0.49
N MET A 51 2.12 7.70 -0.44
CA MET A 51 2.96 6.54 -0.60
C MET A 51 3.47 6.38 -2.04
N ARG A 52 4.53 5.59 -2.20
CA ARG A 52 5.21 5.29 -3.47
C ARG A 52 5.24 3.80 -3.70
N LEU A 53 5.09 3.39 -4.96
CA LEU A 53 5.26 2.00 -5.35
C LEU A 53 6.75 1.73 -5.56
N MET A 54 7.26 0.72 -4.88
CA MET A 54 8.65 0.28 -4.97
C MET A 54 8.70 -1.14 -5.53
N LEU A 55 9.74 -1.43 -6.30
CA LEU A 55 10.02 -2.72 -6.90
C LEU A 55 11.35 -3.24 -6.36
N THR A 56 11.35 -4.47 -5.89
CA THR A 56 12.56 -5.26 -5.61
C THR A 56 12.64 -6.35 -6.66
N PRO A 57 13.48 -6.16 -7.70
CA PRO A 57 13.65 -7.17 -8.75
C PRO A 57 14.21 -8.46 -8.17
N SER A 58 13.75 -9.60 -8.67
CA SER A 58 14.39 -10.88 -8.38
C SER A 58 15.68 -11.04 -9.18
N HIS A 59 16.67 -11.73 -8.59
CA HIS A 59 17.88 -12.18 -9.30
C HIS A 59 17.72 -13.54 -9.95
N ASP A 60 16.64 -14.26 -9.60
CA ASP A 60 16.29 -15.57 -10.12
C ASP A 60 15.04 -15.43 -11.00
N GLU A 61 15.13 -15.87 -12.25
CA GLU A 61 14.01 -15.81 -13.21
C GLU A 61 12.81 -16.68 -12.78
N ASP A 62 13.03 -17.67 -11.91
CA ASP A 62 11.98 -18.53 -11.35
C ASP A 62 11.31 -17.91 -10.10
N VAL A 63 11.84 -16.79 -9.60
CA VAL A 63 11.28 -16.06 -8.45
C VAL A 63 10.69 -14.74 -8.94
N PRO A 64 9.40 -14.45 -8.67
CA PRO A 64 8.77 -13.23 -9.13
C PRO A 64 9.32 -11.99 -8.40
N ASP A 65 9.26 -10.85 -9.09
CA ASP A 65 9.57 -9.55 -8.51
C ASP A 65 8.60 -9.21 -7.36
N GLN A 66 9.12 -8.50 -6.35
CA GLN A 66 8.32 -8.04 -5.21
C GLN A 66 7.99 -6.55 -5.34
N TYR A 67 6.73 -6.22 -5.07
CA TYR A 67 6.19 -4.87 -5.08
C TYR A 67 5.86 -4.45 -3.65
N HIS A 68 6.12 -3.19 -3.33
CA HIS A 68 5.92 -2.65 -1.98
C HIS A 68 5.27 -1.27 -2.04
N ALA A 69 4.32 -1.01 -1.15
CA ALA A 69 3.85 0.35 -0.91
C ALA A 69 4.70 0.99 0.19
N ALA A 70 5.50 2.00 -0.14
CA ALA A 70 6.39 2.67 0.79
C ALA A 70 5.87 4.06 1.20
N LEU A 71 6.11 4.43 2.45
CA LEU A 71 5.95 5.81 2.92
C LEU A 71 6.89 6.78 2.17
N PRO A 72 6.63 8.09 2.20
CA PRO A 72 7.49 9.08 1.53
C PRO A 72 8.96 9.06 1.95
N ASP A 73 9.24 8.62 3.19
CA ASP A 73 10.58 8.48 3.76
C ASP A 73 11.28 7.16 3.36
N GLY A 74 10.62 6.34 2.54
CA GLY A 74 11.16 5.10 2.03
C GLY A 74 11.07 3.94 3.00
N ARG A 75 10.28 4.01 4.08
CA ARG A 75 9.97 2.84 4.91
C ARG A 75 8.74 2.11 4.34
N TRP A 76 8.76 0.78 4.33
CA TRP A 76 7.64 -0.07 3.91
C TRP A 76 7.55 -1.32 4.79
N HIS A 77 6.44 -2.04 4.69
CA HIS A 77 6.28 -3.37 5.27
C HIS A 77 5.95 -4.39 4.19
N ASP A 78 6.69 -5.51 4.20
CA ASP A 78 6.56 -6.70 3.37
C ASP A 78 6.45 -6.43 1.85
N GLY A 79 6.52 -7.47 1.04
CA GLY A 79 6.34 -7.40 -0.40
C GLY A 79 5.21 -8.29 -0.88
N VAL A 80 4.64 -7.94 -2.02
CA VAL A 80 3.68 -8.78 -2.74
C VAL A 80 4.17 -9.06 -4.14
N THR A 81 3.99 -10.30 -4.59
CA THR A 81 4.37 -10.77 -5.93
C THR A 81 3.15 -10.81 -6.83
N ASP A 82 3.30 -10.38 -8.08
CA ASP A 82 2.21 -10.29 -9.07
C ASP A 82 0.91 -9.65 -8.53
N PRO A 83 0.99 -8.48 -7.86
CA PRO A 83 -0.16 -7.90 -7.19
C PRO A 83 -1.27 -7.50 -8.15
N VAL A 84 -2.50 -7.55 -7.65
CA VAL A 84 -3.65 -6.82 -8.17
C VAL A 84 -3.95 -5.57 -7.32
N ALA A 85 -4.98 -4.82 -7.66
CA ALA A 85 -5.31 -3.57 -6.97
C ALA A 85 -5.58 -3.76 -5.47
N ALA A 86 -6.24 -4.85 -5.08
CA ALA A 86 -6.52 -5.16 -3.67
C ALA A 86 -5.22 -5.41 -2.88
N ASP A 87 -4.25 -6.09 -3.48
CA ASP A 87 -2.96 -6.36 -2.85
C ASP A 87 -2.14 -5.08 -2.62
N VAL A 88 -2.22 -4.11 -3.55
CA VAL A 88 -1.58 -2.80 -3.35
C VAL A 88 -2.20 -2.06 -2.17
N ALA A 89 -3.53 -2.13 -2.03
CA ALA A 89 -4.24 -1.55 -0.89
C ALA A 89 -3.89 -2.25 0.43
N ASP A 90 -3.79 -3.58 0.42
CA ASP A 90 -3.39 -4.38 1.57
C ASP A 90 -1.95 -4.08 2.00
N ALA A 91 -1.00 -4.08 1.06
CA ALA A 91 0.40 -3.75 1.32
C ALA A 91 0.58 -2.32 1.89
N ALA A 92 -0.20 -1.36 1.39
CA ALA A 92 -0.21 0.00 1.92
C ALA A 92 -0.78 0.05 3.34
N GLN A 93 -1.88 -0.67 3.57
CA GLN A 93 -2.50 -0.81 4.88
C GLN A 93 -1.53 -1.42 5.90
N GLU A 94 -0.90 -2.54 5.56
CA GLU A 94 0.08 -3.22 6.40
C GLU A 94 1.29 -2.34 6.69
N THR A 95 1.75 -1.56 5.71
CA THR A 95 2.81 -0.56 5.93
C THR A 95 2.39 0.51 6.94
N VAL A 96 1.18 1.08 6.83
CA VAL A 96 0.69 2.06 7.81
C VAL A 96 0.62 1.43 9.21
N GLN A 97 0.08 0.23 9.32
CA GLN A 97 -0.08 -0.46 10.60
C GLN A 97 1.28 -0.79 11.25
N ALA A 98 2.20 -1.39 10.49
CA ALA A 98 3.49 -1.83 11.02
C ALA A 98 4.48 -0.68 11.23
N VAL A 99 4.48 0.34 10.37
CA VAL A 99 5.48 1.41 10.39
C VAL A 99 5.01 2.62 11.19
N LEU A 100 3.73 3.00 11.08
CA LEU A 100 3.15 4.14 11.79
C LEU A 100 2.44 3.75 13.07
N TRP A 101 2.25 2.45 13.34
CA TRP A 101 1.55 1.93 14.53
C TRP A 101 0.12 2.50 14.64
N GLN A 102 -0.52 2.75 13.49
CA GLN A 102 -1.88 3.26 13.39
C GLN A 102 -2.80 2.21 12.79
N VAL A 103 -3.95 1.96 13.42
CA VAL A 103 -5.02 1.18 12.78
C VAL A 103 -5.58 2.02 11.64
N TRP A 104 -5.49 1.50 10.42
CA TRP A 104 -5.95 2.19 9.23
C TRP A 104 -6.28 1.18 8.13
N PRO A 105 -7.33 1.42 7.31
CA PRO A 105 -8.39 2.41 7.55
C PRO A 105 -9.35 1.96 8.67
N VAL A 106 -10.19 2.88 9.16
CA VAL A 106 -11.13 2.59 10.26
C VAL A 106 -12.57 2.71 9.78
N CYS A 107 -13.38 1.68 10.07
CA CYS A 107 -14.82 1.71 9.84
C CYS A 107 -15.48 2.76 10.77
N PRO A 108 -16.24 3.74 10.25
CA PRO A 108 -16.87 4.76 11.08
C PRO A 108 -18.00 4.21 11.97
N GLU A 109 -18.62 3.09 11.58
CA GLU A 109 -19.68 2.44 12.35
C GLU A 109 -19.12 1.62 13.51
N HIS A 110 -18.19 0.70 13.22
CA HIS A 110 -17.67 -0.25 14.21
C HIS A 110 -16.41 0.24 14.94
N ARG A 111 -15.77 1.32 14.45
CA ARG A 111 -14.51 1.85 14.99
C ARG A 111 -13.38 0.82 15.05
N SER A 112 -13.40 -0.13 14.12
CA SER A 112 -12.39 -1.17 13.93
C SER A 112 -11.62 -0.94 12.64
N GLY A 113 -10.45 -1.56 12.53
CA GLY A 113 -9.78 -1.71 11.24
C GLY A 113 -10.71 -2.36 10.22
N VAL A 114 -10.70 -1.84 9.00
CA VAL A 114 -11.21 -2.56 7.81
C VAL A 114 -10.04 -3.29 7.15
N HIS A 115 -10.31 -4.13 6.17
CA HIS A 115 -9.26 -4.80 5.38
C HIS A 115 -9.48 -4.54 3.89
N ALA A 116 -8.39 -4.45 3.13
CA ALA A 116 -8.50 -4.51 1.67
C ALA A 116 -9.03 -5.88 1.25
N ASP A 117 -9.92 -5.91 0.26
CA ASP A 117 -10.44 -7.15 -0.31
C ASP A 117 -10.78 -6.94 -1.80
N ALA A 118 -10.90 -8.04 -2.54
CA ALA A 118 -11.39 -8.01 -3.91
C ALA A 118 -12.92 -7.94 -3.90
N GLY A 119 -13.45 -6.79 -4.31
CA GLY A 119 -14.88 -6.56 -4.49
C GLY A 119 -15.41 -7.17 -5.78
N ALA A 120 -16.68 -6.89 -6.08
CA ALA A 120 -17.26 -7.24 -7.37
C ALA A 120 -16.47 -6.57 -8.53
N ASP A 121 -16.32 -7.30 -9.63
CA ASP A 121 -15.58 -6.85 -10.82
C ASP A 121 -14.08 -6.58 -10.56
N GLU A 122 -13.46 -7.30 -9.61
CA GLU A 122 -12.02 -7.22 -9.29
C GLU A 122 -11.56 -5.82 -8.80
N ARG A 123 -12.51 -4.97 -8.40
CA ARG A 123 -12.21 -3.68 -7.80
C ARG A 123 -11.76 -3.84 -6.36
N ALA A 124 -10.74 -3.10 -5.95
CA ALA A 124 -10.31 -3.08 -4.55
C ALA A 124 -11.36 -2.36 -3.69
N VAL A 125 -11.77 -2.98 -2.59
CA VAL A 125 -12.72 -2.43 -1.62
C VAL A 125 -12.17 -2.49 -0.20
N TRP A 126 -12.61 -1.58 0.64
CA TRP A 126 -12.41 -1.67 2.09
C TRP A 126 -13.57 -2.44 2.71
N TRP A 127 -13.27 -3.54 3.41
CA TRP A 127 -14.26 -4.41 4.01
C TRP A 127 -14.20 -4.40 5.54
N CYS A 128 -15.35 -4.15 6.19
CA CYS A 128 -15.49 -4.28 7.62
C CYS A 128 -15.93 -5.71 7.97
N ARG A 129 -15.14 -6.42 8.77
CA ARG A 129 -15.43 -7.81 9.20
C ARG A 129 -16.07 -7.92 10.58
N VAL A 130 -16.39 -6.80 11.23
CA VAL A 130 -17.02 -6.77 12.56
C VAL A 130 -18.53 -6.79 12.42
N GLY A 131 -19.21 -7.62 13.22
CA GLY A 131 -20.67 -7.74 13.23
C GLY A 131 -21.20 -8.43 11.98
N GLU A 132 -22.22 -7.84 11.36
CA GLU A 132 -22.60 -8.20 9.98
C GLU A 132 -21.57 -7.59 9.03
N SER A 133 -20.70 -8.44 8.48
CA SER A 133 -19.61 -8.00 7.62
C SER A 133 -20.15 -7.24 6.40
N HIS A 134 -19.57 -6.08 6.12
CA HIS A 134 -20.02 -5.21 5.04
C HIS A 134 -18.88 -4.59 4.25
N GLU A 135 -19.14 -4.33 2.98
CA GLU A 135 -18.33 -3.42 2.17
C GLU A 135 -18.49 -2.00 2.70
N LEU A 136 -17.40 -1.35 3.08
CA LEU A 136 -17.40 0.03 3.53
C LEU A 136 -17.47 0.99 2.33
N CYS A 137 -16.56 0.82 1.38
CA CYS A 137 -16.50 1.55 0.11
C CYS A 137 -15.42 0.96 -0.81
N GLU A 138 -15.40 1.39 -2.07
CA GLU A 138 -14.25 1.22 -2.96
C GLU A 138 -13.01 1.95 -2.42
N VAL A 139 -11.82 1.40 -2.70
CA VAL A 139 -10.54 2.07 -2.40
C VAL A 139 -10.45 3.36 -3.22
N GLY A 140 -10.08 4.46 -2.56
CA GLY A 140 -10.07 5.82 -3.09
C GLY A 140 -11.33 6.63 -2.79
N GLU A 141 -12.38 6.00 -2.26
CA GLU A 141 -13.65 6.63 -1.94
C GLU A 141 -13.93 6.75 -0.42
N LEU A 142 -12.93 6.48 0.41
CA LEU A 142 -13.07 6.48 1.88
C LEU A 142 -13.51 7.84 2.42
N ALA A 143 -13.14 8.93 1.76
CA ALA A 143 -13.58 10.28 2.09
C ALA A 143 -15.11 10.43 2.16
N GLN A 144 -15.85 9.64 1.36
CA GLN A 144 -17.31 9.69 1.31
C GLN A 144 -17.95 9.09 2.58
N THR A 145 -17.27 8.14 3.21
CA THR A 145 -17.74 7.43 4.42
C THR A 145 -17.56 8.26 5.69
N LEU A 146 -16.70 9.30 5.65
CA LEU A 146 -16.40 10.13 6.82
C LEU A 146 -17.62 10.90 7.33
N PRO A 147 -17.76 11.12 8.64
CA PRO A 147 -18.79 11.98 9.22
C PRO A 147 -18.88 13.36 8.54
N GLY A 148 -20.10 13.90 8.42
CA GLY A 148 -20.37 15.10 7.61
C GLY A 148 -19.56 16.36 7.98
N ARG A 149 -19.05 16.49 9.22
CA ARG A 149 -18.13 17.58 9.60
C ARG A 149 -16.76 17.44 8.93
N GLN A 150 -16.20 16.23 8.89
CA GLN A 150 -14.89 15.95 8.27
C GLN A 150 -14.97 16.12 6.75
N ARG A 151 -16.03 15.63 6.09
CA ARG A 151 -16.26 15.87 4.65
C ARG A 151 -16.28 17.34 4.26
N ARG A 152 -16.94 18.18 5.06
CA ARG A 152 -16.98 19.64 4.82
C ARG A 152 -15.62 20.33 5.03
N ALA A 153 -14.75 19.76 5.87
CA ALA A 153 -13.39 20.27 6.05
C ALA A 153 -12.52 19.92 4.84
N LEU A 154 -12.58 18.67 4.37
CA LEU A 154 -11.88 18.21 3.16
C LEU A 154 -12.25 19.06 1.93
N ARG A 155 -13.55 19.24 1.66
CA ARG A 155 -14.05 20.07 0.55
C ARG A 155 -13.60 21.53 0.59
N ARG A 156 -13.32 22.07 1.79
CA ARG A 156 -12.79 23.44 1.93
C ARG A 156 -11.29 23.48 1.63
N LYS A 157 -10.54 22.45 2.05
CA LYS A 157 -9.11 22.33 1.78
C LYS A 157 -8.83 22.13 0.28
N GLU A 158 -9.66 21.35 -0.41
CA GLU A 158 -9.59 21.14 -1.86
C GLU A 158 -9.77 22.46 -2.63
N ARG A 159 -10.87 23.19 -2.35
CA ARG A 159 -11.12 24.51 -2.98
C ARG A 159 -10.04 25.55 -2.70
N GLY A 160 -9.35 25.43 -1.56
CA GLY A 160 -8.23 26.31 -1.21
C GLY A 160 -6.89 25.93 -1.88
N ARG A 161 -6.79 24.77 -2.53
CA ARG A 161 -5.62 24.35 -3.31
C ARG A 161 -5.75 24.66 -4.80
N GLU A 162 -6.98 24.89 -5.28
CA GLU A 162 -7.30 25.20 -6.69
C GLU A 162 -7.31 26.71 -7.01
N GLY A 163 -7.10 27.59 -6.02
CA GLY A 163 -7.05 29.04 -6.18
C GLY A 163 -5.69 29.61 -5.77
#